data_AF-A0A536UAX8-F1
#
_entry.id   AF-A0A536UAX8-F1
#
_cell.length_a   1.000
_cell.length_b   1.000
_cell.length_c   1.000
_cell.angle_alpha   90.00
_cell.angle_beta   90.00
_cell.angle_gamma   90.00
#
_symmetry.space_group_name_H-M   'P 1'
#
loop_
_entity.id
_entity.type
_entity.pdbx_description
1 polymer ?
#
loop_
_entity_poly.entity_id
_entity_poly.type
_entity_poly.pdbx_seq_one_letter_code
_entity_poly.pdbx_strand_id
1 'polypeptide(L)'
;MTVMDNQGRVLKTLQEPPSKESLAAKAAEEERQREKAKADAEQARKDRILLDSYTTEAEIDLARNRASHALEQQMEIARSYIASLAKRQAELQKRKAELGAKGLPPAEEQDLDRLQAEMEAQNASLVQKKQDLDRVVARYAADQRRWQEISEKQRLARPSAASAAPAK
;
A
#
# COMPACT_ATOMS: atom_id res chain seq x y z
N MET A 1 -11.70 -57.16 13.99
CA MET A 1 -12.07 -58.47 14.59
C MET A 1 -12.68 -58.20 15.96
N THR A 2 -13.98 -58.43 16.14
CA THR A 2 -14.68 -58.14 17.40
C THR A 2 -14.57 -59.34 18.33
N VAL A 3 -13.92 -59.18 19.48
CA VAL A 3 -13.88 -60.20 20.54
C VAL A 3 -14.93 -59.80 21.58
N MET A 4 -15.92 -60.67 21.80
CA MET A 4 -16.97 -60.51 22.82
C MET A 4 -16.61 -61.32 24.06
N ASP A 5 -16.96 -60.84 25.26
CA ASP A 5 -16.92 -61.65 26.48
C ASP A 5 -18.19 -62.51 26.62
N ASN A 6 -18.14 -63.51 27.49
CA ASN A 6 -19.21 -64.49 27.71
C ASN A 6 -20.48 -63.90 28.38
N GLN A 7 -20.60 -62.57 28.47
CA GLN A 7 -21.73 -61.83 29.03
C GLN A 7 -22.33 -60.83 28.02
N GLY A 8 -21.92 -60.90 26.75
CA GLY A 8 -22.52 -60.09 25.69
C GLY A 8 -22.26 -58.59 25.81
N ARG A 9 -21.26 -58.17 26.61
CA ARG A 9 -20.89 -56.76 26.69
C ARG A 9 -19.79 -56.48 25.65
N VAL A 10 -20.11 -55.59 24.71
CA VAL A 10 -19.17 -55.15 23.68
C VAL A 10 -18.07 -54.32 24.35
N LEU A 11 -16.94 -54.96 24.66
CA LEU A 11 -15.72 -54.27 25.05
C LEU A 11 -15.20 -53.52 23.82
N LYS A 12 -15.49 -52.21 23.80
CA LYS A 12 -14.87 -51.14 23.00
C LYS A 12 -14.20 -51.64 21.71
N THR A 13 -14.87 -51.42 20.59
CA THR A 13 -14.25 -51.44 19.25
C THR A 13 -12.94 -50.66 19.28
N LEU A 14 -11.80 -51.36 19.24
CA LEU A 14 -10.51 -50.74 18.94
C LEU A 14 -10.62 -50.17 17.52
N GLN A 15 -10.85 -48.86 17.44
CA GLN A 15 -10.56 -48.11 16.22
C GLN A 15 -9.07 -48.34 15.92
N GLU A 16 -8.79 -48.83 14.71
CA GLU A 16 -7.42 -48.96 14.21
C GLU A 16 -6.70 -47.61 14.43
N PRO A 17 -5.47 -47.62 14.97
CA PRO A 17 -4.71 -46.39 15.13
C PRO A 17 -4.56 -45.74 13.75
N PRO A 18 -4.85 -44.43 13.62
CA PRO A 18 -4.82 -43.76 12.33
C PRO A 18 -3.45 -43.95 11.68
N SER A 19 -3.44 -44.32 10.39
CA SER A 19 -2.20 -44.54 9.64
C SER A 19 -1.33 -43.27 9.70
N LYS A 20 0.00 -43.44 9.73
CA LYS A 20 0.95 -42.31 9.79
C LYS A 20 0.68 -41.27 8.69
N GLU A 21 0.21 -41.72 7.53
CA GLU A 21 -0.16 -40.89 6.38
C GLU A 21 -1.46 -40.09 6.62
N SER A 22 -2.48 -40.70 7.26
CA SER A 22 -3.71 -40.00 7.67
C SER A 22 -3.47 -38.94 8.75
N LEU A 23 -2.57 -39.22 9.70
CA LEU A 23 -2.15 -38.25 10.70
C LEU A 23 -1.39 -37.08 10.08
N ALA A 24 -0.49 -37.33 9.12
CA ALA A 24 0.24 -36.30 8.41
C ALA A 24 -0.68 -35.39 7.56
N ALA A 25 -1.66 -35.97 6.86
CA ALA A 25 -2.64 -35.21 6.07
C ALA A 25 -3.52 -34.31 6.96
N LYS A 26 -4.00 -34.83 8.10
CA LYS A 26 -4.77 -34.04 9.08
C LYS A 26 -3.93 -32.92 9.70
N ALA A 27 -2.67 -33.18 10.04
CA ALA A 27 -1.77 -32.16 10.58
C ALA A 27 -1.52 -31.03 9.57
N ALA A 28 -1.30 -31.37 8.29
CA ALA A 28 -1.13 -30.39 7.22
C ALA A 28 -2.40 -29.56 6.96
N GLU A 29 -3.59 -30.19 7.02
CA GLU A 29 -4.85 -29.46 6.91
C GLU A 29 -5.10 -28.54 8.10
N GLU A 30 -4.83 -29.02 9.32
CA GLU A 30 -4.96 -28.22 10.54
C GLU A 30 -3.98 -27.03 10.54
N GLU A 31 -2.76 -27.21 10.05
CA GLU A 31 -1.78 -26.13 9.87
C GLU A 31 -2.30 -25.07 8.90
N ARG A 32 -2.82 -25.47 7.72
CA ARG A 32 -3.44 -24.53 6.77
C ARG A 32 -4.64 -23.80 7.38
N GLN A 33 -5.48 -24.48 8.16
CA GLN A 33 -6.62 -23.83 8.83
C GLN A 33 -6.15 -22.85 9.90
N ARG A 34 -5.11 -23.19 10.66
CA ARG A 34 -4.50 -22.28 11.65
C ARG A 34 -3.88 -21.07 10.98
N GLU A 35 -3.21 -21.23 9.84
CA GLU A 35 -2.65 -20.11 9.07
C GLU A 35 -3.75 -19.18 8.54
N LYS A 36 -4.83 -19.74 7.98
CA LYS A 36 -6.00 -18.97 7.54
C LYS A 36 -6.63 -18.20 8.70
N ALA A 37 -6.89 -18.87 9.82
CA ALA A 37 -7.47 -18.24 11.00
C ALA A 37 -6.58 -17.10 11.55
N LYS A 38 -5.25 -17.26 11.52
CA LYS A 38 -4.31 -16.19 11.88
C LYS A 38 -4.40 -15.01 10.91
N ALA A 39 -4.39 -15.27 9.60
CA ALA A 39 -4.52 -14.22 8.59
C ALA A 39 -5.84 -13.45 8.71
N ASP A 40 -6.95 -14.15 8.94
CA ASP A 40 -8.27 -13.55 9.13
C ASP A 40 -8.32 -12.70 10.41
N ALA A 41 -7.74 -13.17 11.51
CA ALA A 41 -7.65 -12.41 12.76
C ALA A 41 -6.79 -11.15 12.61
N GLU A 42 -5.66 -11.25 11.89
CA GLU A 42 -4.83 -10.08 11.58
C GLU A 42 -5.56 -9.08 10.70
N GLN A 43 -6.31 -9.54 9.69
CA GLN A 43 -7.10 -8.68 8.83
C GLN A 43 -8.20 -7.98 9.62
N ALA A 44 -8.94 -8.71 10.47
CA ALA A 44 -9.96 -8.12 11.34
C ALA A 44 -9.37 -7.07 12.30
N ARG A 45 -8.15 -7.30 12.80
CA ARG A 45 -7.44 -6.30 13.63
C ARG A 45 -7.12 -5.03 12.81
N LYS A 46 -6.61 -5.18 11.59
CA LYS A 46 -6.30 -4.05 10.71
C LYS A 46 -7.56 -3.26 10.35
N ASP A 47 -8.64 -3.96 10.02
CA ASP A 47 -9.94 -3.37 9.70
C ASP A 47 -10.49 -2.55 10.86
N ARG A 48 -10.40 -3.08 12.10
CA ARG A 48 -10.80 -2.35 13.30
C ARG A 48 -9.96 -1.09 13.50
N ILE A 49 -8.64 -1.19 13.37
CA ILE A 49 -7.74 -0.02 13.48
C ILE A 49 -8.09 1.02 12.42
N LEU A 50 -8.41 0.59 11.19
CA LEU A 50 -8.76 1.49 10.10
C LEU A 50 -10.04 2.29 10.40
N LEU A 51 -11.09 1.62 10.88
CA LEU A 51 -12.34 2.28 11.29
C LEU A 51 -12.17 3.14 12.54
N ASP A 52 -11.35 2.71 13.50
CA ASP A 52 -11.05 3.48 14.70
C ASP A 52 -10.23 4.74 14.37
N SER A 53 -9.40 4.70 13.31
CA SER A 53 -8.57 5.83 12.86
C SER A 53 -9.35 6.84 12.00
N TYR A 54 -10.37 6.39 11.26
CA TYR A 54 -11.14 7.22 10.34
C TYR A 54 -12.63 6.95 10.50
N THR A 55 -13.33 7.95 11.00
CA THR A 55 -14.79 7.94 11.19
C THR A 55 -15.55 8.20 9.90
N THR A 56 -14.92 8.87 8.93
CA THR A 56 -15.50 9.14 7.61
C THR A 56 -14.47 8.95 6.50
N GLU A 57 -14.95 8.65 5.30
CA GLU A 57 -14.10 8.56 4.10
C GLU A 57 -13.31 9.86 3.84
N ALA A 58 -13.93 11.01 4.11
CA ALA A 58 -13.30 12.32 3.93
C ALA A 58 -12.06 12.53 4.84
N GLU A 59 -11.99 11.86 5.99
CA GLU A 59 -10.83 11.92 6.87
C GLU A 59 -9.63 11.17 6.27
N ILE A 60 -9.87 10.10 5.50
CA ILE A 60 -8.83 9.36 4.77
C ILE A 60 -8.25 10.26 3.68
N ASP A 61 -9.10 10.95 2.92
CA ASP A 61 -8.67 11.92 1.90
C ASP A 61 -7.87 13.08 2.51
N LEU A 62 -8.32 13.62 3.64
CA LEU A 62 -7.61 14.67 4.36
C LEU A 62 -6.23 14.18 4.85
N ALA A 63 -6.16 12.96 5.38
CA ALA A 63 -4.91 12.34 5.80
C ALA A 63 -3.96 12.10 4.62
N ARG A 64 -4.47 11.64 3.47
CA ARG A 64 -3.69 11.53 2.23
C ARG A 64 -3.11 12.88 1.82
N ASN A 65 -3.93 13.91 1.76
CA ASN A 65 -3.51 15.25 1.35
C ASN A 65 -2.44 15.80 2.30
N ARG A 66 -2.60 15.63 3.61
CA ARG A 66 -1.57 16.02 4.60
C ARG A 66 -0.27 15.25 4.42
N ALA A 67 -0.34 13.94 4.17
CA ALA A 67 0.84 13.09 3.99
C ALA A 67 1.58 13.38 2.68
N SER A 68 0.87 13.76 1.62
CA SER A 68 1.44 14.06 0.30
C SER A 68 1.93 15.50 0.15
N HIS A 69 1.33 16.46 0.88
CA HIS A 69 1.60 17.88 0.70
C HIS A 69 3.08 18.25 0.76
N ALA A 70 3.84 17.73 1.73
CA ALA A 70 5.26 18.05 1.84
C ALA A 70 6.08 17.55 0.63
N LEU A 71 5.75 16.37 0.09
CA LEU A 71 6.41 15.82 -1.10
C LEU A 71 6.06 16.65 -2.34
N GLU A 72 4.79 17.02 -2.49
CA GLU A 72 4.31 17.86 -3.59
C GLU A 72 5.01 19.22 -3.59
N GLN A 73 5.10 19.88 -2.44
CA GLN A 73 5.81 21.16 -2.30
C GLN A 73 7.30 21.03 -2.66
N GLN A 74 7.97 19.99 -2.19
CA GLN A 74 9.37 19.73 -2.55
C GLN A 74 9.55 19.49 -4.06
N MET A 75 8.60 18.81 -4.69
CA MET A 75 8.63 18.59 -6.14
C MET A 75 8.41 19.90 -6.92
N GLU A 76 7.54 20.80 -6.46
CA GLU A 76 7.37 22.11 -7.10
C GLU A 76 8.61 23.00 -6.99
N ILE A 77 9.27 22.98 -5.83
CA ILE A 77 10.54 23.70 -5.62
C ILE A 77 11.61 23.15 -6.57
N ALA A 78 11.76 21.82 -6.65
CA ALA A 78 12.72 21.19 -7.53
C ALA A 78 12.42 21.47 -9.02
N ARG A 79 11.15 21.43 -9.44
CA ARG A 79 10.72 21.82 -10.79
C ARG A 79 11.10 23.27 -11.12
N SER A 80 10.82 24.18 -10.20
CA SER A 80 11.15 25.60 -10.35
C SER A 80 12.66 25.82 -10.47
N TYR A 81 13.45 25.09 -9.68
CA TYR A 81 14.89 25.14 -9.75
C TYR A 81 15.44 24.59 -11.07
N ILE A 82 14.96 23.44 -11.54
CA ILE A 82 15.32 22.89 -12.87
C ILE A 82 14.99 23.88 -13.98
N ALA A 83 13.83 24.53 -13.93
CA ALA A 83 13.46 25.55 -14.92
C ALA A 83 14.44 26.73 -14.92
N SER A 84 14.96 27.13 -13.76
CA SER A 84 15.98 28.18 -13.66
C SER A 84 17.34 27.75 -14.25
N LEU A 85 17.76 26.50 -14.01
CA LEU A 85 18.98 25.94 -14.58
C LEU A 85 18.86 25.82 -16.11
N ALA A 86 17.71 25.35 -16.61
CA ALA A 86 17.44 25.24 -18.04
C ALA A 86 17.49 26.60 -18.75
N LYS A 87 16.99 27.67 -18.11
CA LYS A 87 17.10 29.04 -18.65
C LYS A 87 18.57 29.47 -18.77
N ARG A 88 19.37 29.28 -17.71
CA ARG A 88 20.80 29.63 -17.72
C ARG A 88 21.57 28.80 -18.76
N GLN A 89 21.26 27.51 -18.88
CA GLN A 89 21.84 26.64 -19.90
C GLN A 89 21.51 27.17 -21.31
N ALA A 90 20.25 27.54 -21.57
CA ALA A 90 19.83 28.07 -22.86
C ALA A 90 20.53 29.40 -23.21
N GLU A 91 20.74 30.29 -22.23
CA GLU A 91 21.48 31.55 -22.43
C GLU A 91 22.95 31.29 -22.82
N LEU A 92 23.63 30.38 -22.13
CA LEU A 92 25.00 30.01 -22.45
C LEU A 92 25.10 29.31 -23.81
N GLN A 93 24.15 28.43 -24.15
CA GLN A 93 24.09 27.79 -25.46
C GLN A 93 23.86 28.80 -26.60
N LYS A 94 22.98 29.78 -26.40
CA LYS A 94 22.77 30.87 -27.36
C LYS A 94 24.05 31.67 -27.57
N ARG A 95 24.75 32.02 -26.48
CA ARG A 95 26.02 32.74 -26.55
C ARG A 95 27.11 31.93 -27.25
N LYS A 96 27.16 30.61 -27.03
CA LYS A 96 28.04 29.69 -27.76
C LYS A 96 27.80 29.76 -29.27
N ALA A 97 26.53 29.75 -29.68
CA ALA A 97 26.16 29.86 -31.08
C ALA A 97 26.54 31.23 -31.68
N GLU A 98 26.37 32.33 -30.93
CA GLU A 98 26.76 33.68 -31.36
C GLU A 98 28.28 33.82 -31.55
N LEU A 99 29.09 33.14 -30.74
CA LEU A 99 30.56 33.14 -30.84
C LEU A 99 31.10 32.25 -31.96
N GLY A 100 30.29 31.29 -32.45
CA GLY A 100 30.65 30.41 -33.55
C GLY A 100 31.98 29.68 -33.32
N ALA A 101 32.93 29.84 -34.24
CA ALA A 101 34.23 29.18 -34.18
C ALA A 101 35.13 29.60 -33.00
N LYS A 102 34.87 30.77 -32.37
CA LYS A 102 35.59 31.15 -31.14
C LYS A 102 35.20 30.30 -29.94
N GLY A 103 34.01 29.68 -29.96
CA GLY A 103 33.48 28.90 -28.83
C GLY A 103 33.24 29.75 -27.58
N LEU A 104 32.81 29.09 -26.51
CA LEU A 104 32.72 29.72 -25.19
C LEU A 104 34.10 29.71 -24.51
N PRO A 105 34.39 30.67 -23.61
CA PRO A 105 35.52 30.57 -22.70
C PRO A 105 35.46 29.26 -21.89
N PRO A 106 36.61 28.65 -21.52
CA PRO A 106 36.63 27.37 -20.79
C PRO A 106 35.81 27.35 -19.50
N ALA A 107 35.74 28.47 -18.78
CA ALA A 107 34.92 28.61 -17.58
C ALA A 107 33.41 28.51 -17.87
N GLU A 108 32.95 29.07 -19.01
CA GLU A 108 31.55 29.01 -19.42
C GLU A 108 31.18 27.62 -19.97
N GLU A 109 32.13 26.89 -20.57
CA GLU A 109 31.94 25.48 -20.94
C GLU A 109 31.83 24.56 -19.73
N GLN A 110 32.69 24.74 -18.73
CA GLN A 110 32.58 24.00 -17.46
C GLN A 110 31.27 24.32 -16.72
N ASP A 111 30.81 25.56 -16.78
CA ASP A 111 29.51 25.96 -16.24
C ASP A 111 28.35 25.22 -16.94
N LEU A 112 28.40 25.05 -18.27
CA LEU A 112 27.40 24.27 -19.01
C LEU A 112 27.35 22.81 -18.56
N ASP A 113 28.51 22.16 -18.45
CA ASP A 113 28.60 20.76 -17.99
C ASP A 113 28.08 20.61 -16.56
N ARG A 114 28.42 21.56 -15.68
CA ARG A 114 27.92 21.60 -14.31
C ARG A 114 26.41 21.78 -14.25
N LEU A 115 25.85 22.69 -15.04
CA LEU A 115 24.40 22.93 -15.09
C LEU A 115 23.67 21.67 -15.57
N GLN A 116 24.22 20.98 -16.57
CA GLN A 116 23.65 19.73 -17.05
C GLN A 116 23.67 18.64 -15.98
N ALA A 117 24.81 18.41 -15.33
CA ALA A 117 24.92 17.41 -14.26
C ALA A 117 23.97 17.71 -13.08
N GLU A 118 23.83 18.98 -12.71
CA GLU A 118 22.89 19.40 -11.67
C GLU A 118 21.43 19.15 -12.09
N MET A 119 21.06 19.48 -13.34
CA MET A 119 19.72 19.20 -13.85
C MET A 119 19.41 17.70 -13.87
N GLU A 120 20.37 16.86 -14.26
CA GLU A 120 20.23 15.40 -14.23
C GLU A 120 20.02 14.89 -12.80
N ALA A 121 20.80 15.39 -11.83
CA ALA A 121 20.64 15.05 -10.42
C ALA A 121 19.27 15.47 -9.85
N GLN A 122 18.81 16.68 -10.18
CA GLN A 122 17.49 17.18 -9.75
C GLN A 122 16.35 16.38 -10.39
N ASN A 123 16.47 15.99 -11.67
CA ASN A 123 15.50 15.14 -12.34
C ASN A 123 15.44 13.73 -11.72
N ALA A 124 16.59 13.13 -11.40
CA ALA A 124 16.63 11.85 -10.70
C ALA A 124 15.95 11.94 -9.31
N SER A 125 16.19 13.02 -8.57
CA SER A 125 15.51 13.28 -7.29
C SER A 125 13.99 13.43 -7.46
N LEU A 126 13.53 14.12 -8.51
CA LEU A 126 12.11 14.24 -8.82
C LEU A 126 11.44 12.90 -9.11
N VAL A 127 12.12 12.01 -9.85
CA VAL A 127 11.60 10.65 -10.12
C VAL A 127 11.42 9.89 -8.81
N GLN A 128 12.40 9.95 -7.89
CA GLN A 128 12.28 9.30 -6.59
C GLN A 128 11.12 9.88 -5.76
N LYS A 129 11.02 11.21 -5.67
CA LYS A 129 9.92 11.88 -4.95
C LYS A 129 8.55 11.54 -5.52
N LYS A 130 8.45 11.42 -6.85
CA LYS A 130 7.22 10.99 -7.52
C LYS A 130 6.85 9.56 -7.13
N GLN A 131 7.80 8.63 -7.11
CA GLN A 131 7.54 7.25 -6.67
C GLN A 131 7.09 7.19 -5.21
N ASP A 132 7.68 8.00 -4.34
CA ASP A 132 7.29 8.07 -2.94
C ASP A 132 5.89 8.67 -2.77
N LEU A 133 5.55 9.71 -3.53
CA LEU A 133 4.19 10.26 -3.60
C LEU A 133 3.19 9.21 -4.08
N ASP A 134 3.50 8.50 -5.16
CA ASP A 134 2.62 7.46 -5.72
C ASP A 134 2.40 6.32 -4.71
N ARG A 135 3.43 5.94 -3.93
CA ARG A 135 3.31 4.95 -2.83
C ARG A 135 2.38 5.45 -1.73
N VAL A 136 2.52 6.71 -1.31
CA VAL A 136 1.64 7.31 -0.30
C VAL A 136 0.20 7.31 -0.80
N VAL A 137 -0.04 7.83 -2.01
CA VAL A 137 -1.38 7.88 -2.62
C VAL A 137 -1.98 6.49 -2.76
N ALA A 138 -1.22 5.50 -3.24
CA ALA A 138 -1.68 4.13 -3.39
C ALA A 138 -2.07 3.48 -2.06
N ARG A 139 -1.30 3.71 -0.99
CA ARG A 139 -1.66 3.23 0.35
C ARG A 139 -3.01 3.80 0.79
N TYR A 140 -3.19 5.11 0.72
CA TYR A 140 -4.45 5.74 1.14
C TYR A 140 -5.64 5.33 0.25
N ALA A 141 -5.42 5.10 -1.04
CA ALA A 141 -6.45 4.57 -1.94
C ALA A 141 -6.86 3.13 -1.55
N ALA A 142 -5.92 2.30 -1.10
CA ALA A 142 -6.22 0.97 -0.58
C ALA A 142 -7.01 1.06 0.74
N ASP A 143 -6.60 1.95 1.65
CA ASP A 143 -7.29 2.21 2.91
C ASP A 143 -8.74 2.69 2.65
N GLN A 144 -8.95 3.60 1.70
CA GLN A 144 -10.27 4.11 1.31
C GLN A 144 -11.18 3.00 0.78
N ARG A 145 -10.70 2.17 -0.16
CA ARG A 145 -11.45 1.02 -0.67
C ARG A 145 -11.82 0.05 0.44
N ARG A 146 -10.87 -0.25 1.34
CA ARG A 146 -11.12 -1.17 2.45
C ARG A 146 -12.15 -0.60 3.42
N TRP A 147 -12.05 0.69 3.74
CA TRP A 147 -13.01 1.38 4.61
C TRP A 147 -14.42 1.33 4.02
N GLN A 148 -14.56 1.57 2.71
CA GLN A 148 -15.82 1.45 2.00
C GLN A 148 -16.37 0.03 2.12
N GLU A 149 -15.60 -0.99 1.74
CA GLU A 149 -16.01 -2.41 1.82
C GLU A 149 -16.52 -2.80 3.22
N ILE A 150 -15.81 -2.40 4.28
CA ILE A 150 -16.20 -2.71 5.66
C ILE A 150 -17.50 -1.97 6.02
N SER A 151 -17.59 -0.69 5.66
CA SER A 151 -18.78 0.14 5.91
C SER A 151 -20.01 -0.41 5.19
N GLU A 152 -19.85 -0.89 3.95
CA GLU A 152 -20.93 -1.54 3.20
C GLU A 152 -21.37 -2.85 3.85
N LYS A 153 -20.41 -3.70 4.24
CA LYS A 153 -20.69 -4.96 4.95
C LYS A 153 -21.42 -4.73 6.26
N GLN A 154 -21.02 -3.72 7.04
CA GLN A 154 -21.70 -3.37 8.30
C GLN A 154 -23.12 -2.85 8.06
N ARG A 155 -23.31 -2.03 7.02
CA ARG A 155 -24.63 -1.54 6.61
C ARG A 155 -25.56 -2.68 6.17
N LEU A 156 -25.04 -3.65 5.42
CA LEU A 156 -25.80 -4.84 5.00
C LEU A 156 -26.08 -5.81 6.16
N ALA A 157 -25.15 -5.93 7.11
CA ALA A 157 -25.31 -6.78 8.29
C ALA A 157 -26.26 -6.17 9.34
N ARG A 158 -26.52 -4.87 9.30
CA ARG A 158 -27.48 -4.19 10.17
C ARG A 158 -28.87 -4.29 9.52
N PRO A 159 -29.79 -5.18 9.97
CA PRO A 159 -31.13 -5.22 9.42
C PRO A 159 -31.81 -3.86 9.63
N SER A 160 -32.57 -3.42 8.63
CA SER A 160 -33.37 -2.19 8.69
C SER A 160 -34.26 -2.22 9.94
N ALA A 161 -33.85 -1.52 11.00
CA ALA A 161 -34.68 -1.24 12.17
C ALA A 161 -35.64 -0.06 11.89
N ALA A 162 -36.12 0.06 10.66
CA ALA A 162 -37.05 1.09 10.22
C ALA A 162 -38.25 0.45 9.49
N SER A 163 -39.03 -0.32 10.24
CA SER A 163 -40.46 -0.60 9.96
C SER A 163 -41.14 -1.21 11.19
N ALA A 164 -40.94 -0.60 12.36
CA ALA A 164 -41.75 -0.89 13.54
C ALA A 164 -42.18 0.44 14.17
N ALA A 165 -43.06 1.16 13.48
CA ALA A 165 -43.86 2.19 14.13
C ALA A 165 -45.03 1.50 14.87
N PRO A 166 -45.19 1.67 16.18
CA PRO A 166 -46.35 1.14 16.89
C PRO A 166 -47.59 1.99 16.55
N ALA A 167 -48.68 1.31 16.19
CA ALA A 167 -50.00 1.92 16.10
C ALA A 167 -50.42 2.44 17.48
N LYS A 168 -50.81 3.72 17.55
CA LYS A 168 -51.74 4.27 18.54
C LYS A 168 -52.60 5.33 17.88
#